data_AF-L8IPL3-F1
#
_entry.id   AF-L8IPL3-F1
#
_cell.length_a   1.000
_cell.length_b   1.000
_cell.length_c   1.000
_cell.angle_alpha   90.00
_cell.angle_beta   90.00
_cell.angle_gamma   90.00
#
_symmetry.space_group_name_H-M   'P 1'
#
loop_
_entity.id
_entity.type
_entity.pdbx_description
1 polymer ?
#
loop_
_entity_poly.entity_id
_entity_poly.type
_entity_poly.pdbx_seq_one_letter_code
_entity_poly.pdbx_strand_id
1 'polypeptide(L)'
;IEMNENENTTTQNLWDTVKAVLRGKFIAIQAYLKKQEKNQINNLTLYLKQLEKEEMKNPRVSRRKEILKIRAEINAKETKETIAKINKAKSWFFERINKIDKPLARLIKKQREKNQINKIRNENGEITTDNTEIQRIIRDYYQQLYANKMDNVEEMDKFLEKYNFPKLDQEEIENLNRPITSTEIETVIKNLPANKSPANTYPAQTLPEN
;
A
#
# COMPACT_ATOMS: atom_id res chain seq x y z
N ILE A 1 -29.62 -33.79 22.86
CA ILE A 1 -28.19 -34.21 22.80
C ILE A 1 -28.05 -35.13 24.00
N GLU A 2 -27.97 -36.43 23.79
CA GLU A 2 -27.64 -37.35 24.89
C GLU A 2 -26.20 -37.07 25.31
N MET A 3 -26.00 -36.73 26.58
CA MET A 3 -24.68 -36.50 27.15
C MET A 3 -24.12 -37.84 27.61
N ASN A 4 -23.01 -38.26 26.98
CA ASN A 4 -22.25 -39.42 27.42
C ASN A 4 -21.34 -38.99 28.57
N GLU A 5 -21.86 -39.02 29.80
CA GLU A 5 -21.12 -38.71 31.03
C GLU A 5 -20.36 -39.96 31.50
N ASN A 6 -19.31 -40.34 30.77
CA ASN A 6 -18.42 -41.41 31.19
C ASN A 6 -17.21 -40.78 31.91
N GLU A 7 -16.96 -41.18 33.17
CA GLU A 7 -15.96 -40.56 34.08
C GLU A 7 -14.52 -40.51 33.52
N ASN A 8 -14.21 -41.31 32.49
CA ASN A 8 -12.92 -41.36 31.82
C ASN A 8 -12.78 -40.39 30.62
N THR A 9 -13.78 -39.55 30.34
CA THR A 9 -13.77 -38.68 29.15
C THR A 9 -13.19 -37.31 29.47
N THR A 10 -12.00 -36.99 28.94
CA THR A 10 -11.39 -35.68 29.11
C THR A 10 -12.28 -34.57 28.50
N THR A 11 -12.36 -33.41 29.17
CA THR A 11 -13.12 -32.23 28.69
C THR A 11 -12.77 -31.82 27.25
N GLN A 12 -11.51 -32.02 26.85
CA GLN A 12 -11.04 -31.78 25.48
C GLN A 12 -11.76 -32.67 24.46
N ASN A 13 -11.91 -33.97 24.75
CA ASN A 13 -12.58 -34.92 23.87
C ASN A 13 -14.07 -34.59 23.74
N LEU A 14 -14.71 -34.17 24.84
CA LEU A 14 -16.09 -33.71 24.82
C LEU A 14 -16.25 -32.47 23.91
N TRP A 15 -15.38 -31.47 24.06
CA TRP A 15 -15.40 -30.26 23.25
C TRP A 15 -15.17 -30.52 21.76
N ASP A 16 -14.19 -31.35 21.42
CA ASP A 16 -13.91 -31.70 20.02
C ASP A 16 -15.04 -32.53 19.40
N THR A 17 -15.67 -33.42 20.16
CA THR A 17 -16.84 -34.19 19.72
C THR A 17 -18.03 -33.27 19.42
N VAL A 18 -18.37 -32.36 20.35
CA VAL A 18 -19.46 -31.38 20.15
C VAL A 18 -19.18 -30.53 18.91
N LYS A 19 -17.95 -30.04 18.77
CA LYS A 19 -17.53 -29.22 17.63
C LYS A 19 -17.62 -29.98 16.30
N ALA A 20 -17.24 -31.25 16.26
CA ALA A 20 -17.36 -32.10 15.08
C ALA A 20 -18.83 -32.33 14.69
N VAL A 21 -19.69 -32.66 15.65
CA VAL A 21 -21.13 -32.86 15.41
C VAL A 21 -21.79 -31.58 14.89
N LEU A 22 -21.52 -30.44 15.52
CA LEU A 22 -22.05 -29.15 15.09
C LEU A 22 -21.60 -28.80 13.68
N ARG A 23 -20.30 -28.98 13.37
CA ARG A 23 -19.77 -28.77 12.01
C ARG A 23 -20.48 -29.66 10.99
N GLY A 24 -20.68 -30.95 11.29
CA GLY A 24 -21.42 -31.86 10.41
C GLY A 24 -22.84 -31.37 10.12
N LYS A 25 -23.57 -30.93 11.15
CA LYS A 25 -24.92 -30.36 11.00
C LYS A 25 -24.92 -29.09 10.14
N PHE A 26 -23.99 -28.16 10.40
CA PHE A 26 -23.87 -26.94 9.61
C PHE A 26 -23.53 -27.21 8.15
N ILE A 27 -22.61 -28.16 7.88
CA ILE A 27 -22.27 -28.56 6.51
C ILE A 27 -23.50 -29.11 5.79
N ALA A 28 -24.28 -29.97 6.44
CA ALA A 28 -25.49 -30.53 5.85
C ALA A 28 -26.54 -29.45 5.53
N ILE A 29 -26.80 -28.52 6.46
CA ILE A 29 -27.73 -27.41 6.25
C ILE A 29 -27.25 -26.52 5.09
N GLN A 30 -25.97 -26.16 5.07
CA GLN A 30 -25.42 -25.31 4.01
C GLN A 30 -25.46 -25.99 2.64
N ALA A 31 -25.19 -27.30 2.57
CA ALA A 31 -25.32 -28.08 1.34
C ALA A 31 -26.77 -28.10 0.84
N TYR A 32 -27.74 -28.27 1.75
CA TYR A 32 -29.16 -28.22 1.43
C TYR A 32 -29.59 -26.84 0.90
N LEU A 33 -29.22 -25.76 1.59
CA LEU A 33 -29.54 -24.38 1.16
C LEU A 33 -28.95 -24.08 -0.21
N LYS A 34 -27.68 -24.45 -0.45
CA LYS A 34 -27.03 -24.27 -1.75
C LYS A 34 -27.74 -25.05 -2.87
N LYS A 35 -28.23 -26.26 -2.57
CA LYS A 35 -29.01 -27.06 -3.52
C LYS A 35 -30.35 -26.41 -3.82
N GLN A 36 -31.04 -25.88 -2.80
CA GLN A 36 -32.29 -25.13 -2.96
C GLN A 36 -32.10 -23.89 -3.84
N GLU A 37 -31.09 -23.06 -3.56
CA GLU A 37 -30.79 -21.86 -4.35
C GLU A 37 -30.49 -22.20 -5.81
N LYS A 38 -29.67 -23.24 -6.06
CA LYS A 38 -29.38 -23.71 -7.42
C LYS A 38 -30.64 -24.18 -8.15
N ASN A 39 -31.52 -24.90 -7.47
CA ASN A 39 -32.78 -25.36 -8.04
C ASN A 39 -33.69 -24.17 -8.41
N GLN A 40 -33.77 -23.14 -7.57
CA GLN A 40 -34.54 -21.92 -7.88
C GLN A 40 -34.03 -21.23 -9.14
N ILE A 41 -32.71 -21.03 -9.26
CA ILE A 41 -32.09 -20.42 -10.46
C ILE A 41 -32.37 -21.28 -11.70
N ASN A 42 -32.23 -22.60 -11.59
CA ASN A 42 -32.53 -23.51 -12.70
C ASN A 42 -34.00 -23.42 -13.14
N ASN A 43 -34.94 -23.38 -12.19
CA ASN A 43 -36.37 -23.26 -12.49
C ASN A 43 -36.68 -21.92 -13.19
N LEU A 44 -36.14 -20.81 -12.69
CA LEU A 44 -36.27 -19.50 -13.33
C LEU A 44 -35.67 -19.49 -14.74
N THR A 45 -34.53 -20.15 -14.94
CA THR A 45 -33.86 -20.26 -16.25
C THR A 45 -34.69 -21.07 -17.24
N LEU A 46 -35.30 -22.18 -16.79
CA LEU A 46 -36.21 -22.98 -17.63
C LEU A 46 -37.47 -22.19 -17.99
N TYR A 47 -38.06 -21.48 -17.02
CA TYR A 47 -39.23 -20.65 -17.24
C TYR A 47 -38.93 -19.50 -18.22
N LEU A 48 -37.77 -18.84 -18.07
CA LEU A 48 -37.30 -17.82 -18.99
C LEU A 48 -37.20 -18.34 -20.43
N LYS A 49 -36.60 -19.52 -20.63
CA LYS A 49 -36.48 -20.15 -21.96
C LYS A 49 -37.85 -20.45 -22.59
N GLN A 50 -38.82 -20.87 -21.78
CA GLN A 50 -40.18 -21.10 -22.26
C GLN A 50 -40.83 -19.79 -22.73
N LEU A 51 -40.75 -18.73 -21.92
CA LEU A 51 -41.30 -17.42 -22.29
C LEU A 51 -40.63 -16.84 -23.53
N GLU A 52 -39.31 -17.00 -23.68
CA GLU A 52 -38.59 -16.57 -24.87
C GLU A 52 -39.06 -17.30 -26.14
N LYS A 53 -39.33 -18.61 -26.04
CA LYS A 53 -39.88 -19.40 -27.14
C LYS A 53 -41.29 -18.98 -27.52
N GLU A 54 -42.13 -18.68 -26.53
CA GLU A 54 -43.49 -18.17 -26.77
C GLU A 54 -43.49 -16.77 -27.36
N GLU A 55 -42.56 -15.91 -26.93
CA GLU A 55 -42.39 -14.55 -27.48
C GLU A 55 -41.99 -14.59 -28.95
N MET A 56 -41.14 -15.52 -29.36
CA MET A 56 -40.79 -15.70 -30.78
C MET A 56 -41.98 -16.12 -31.64
N LYS A 57 -42.90 -16.91 -31.10
CA LYS A 57 -44.09 -17.37 -31.83
C LYS A 57 -45.19 -16.33 -31.90
N ASN A 58 -45.44 -15.62 -30.79
CA ASN A 58 -46.50 -14.64 -30.68
C ASN A 58 -46.06 -13.49 -29.76
N PRO A 59 -45.45 -12.43 -30.31
CA PRO A 59 -44.91 -11.33 -29.52
C PRO A 59 -45.97 -10.62 -28.68
N ARG A 60 -45.72 -10.44 -27.38
CA ARG A 60 -46.65 -9.75 -26.47
C ARG A 60 -45.93 -8.86 -25.47
N VAL A 61 -46.36 -7.60 -25.36
CA VAL A 61 -45.74 -6.61 -24.45
C VAL A 61 -45.75 -7.06 -22.99
N SER A 62 -46.82 -7.71 -22.52
CA SER A 62 -46.90 -8.26 -21.16
C SER A 62 -45.83 -9.32 -20.89
N ARG A 63 -45.56 -10.20 -21.88
CA ARG A 63 -44.56 -11.25 -21.77
C ARG A 63 -43.14 -10.68 -21.75
N ARG A 64 -42.86 -9.66 -22.55
CA ARG A 64 -41.56 -8.94 -22.50
C ARG A 64 -41.28 -8.36 -21.12
N LYS A 65 -42.30 -7.77 -20.47
CA LYS A 65 -42.17 -7.25 -19.09
C LYS A 65 -41.84 -8.38 -18.10
N GLU A 66 -42.46 -9.54 -18.26
CA GLU A 66 -42.19 -10.71 -17.42
C GLU A 66 -40.78 -11.28 -17.64
N ILE A 67 -40.34 -11.41 -18.89
CA ILE A 67 -38.97 -11.81 -19.25
C ILE A 67 -37.93 -10.88 -18.59
N LEU A 68 -38.14 -9.56 -18.67
CA LEU A 68 -37.25 -8.58 -18.02
C LEU A 68 -37.21 -8.76 -16.50
N LYS A 69 -38.35 -9.02 -15.87
CA LYS A 69 -38.43 -9.26 -14.42
C LYS A 69 -37.64 -10.51 -14.01
N ILE A 70 -37.79 -11.61 -14.74
CA ILE A 70 -37.09 -12.87 -14.45
C ILE A 70 -35.58 -12.72 -14.66
N ARG A 71 -35.15 -12.04 -15.73
CA ARG A 71 -33.74 -11.74 -15.98
C ARG A 71 -33.13 -10.91 -14.85
N ALA A 72 -33.85 -9.89 -14.36
CA ALA A 72 -33.41 -9.09 -13.23
C ALA A 72 -33.28 -9.93 -11.95
N GLU A 73 -34.22 -10.84 -11.70
CA GLU A 73 -34.18 -11.73 -10.53
C GLU A 73 -32.99 -12.71 -10.58
N ILE A 74 -32.73 -13.32 -11.73
CA ILE A 74 -31.56 -14.19 -11.94
C ILE A 74 -30.27 -13.40 -11.69
N ASN A 75 -30.13 -12.23 -12.32
CA ASN A 75 -28.95 -11.37 -12.17
C ASN A 75 -28.72 -10.96 -10.71
N ALA A 76 -29.78 -10.64 -9.97
CA ALA A 76 -29.67 -10.27 -8.55
C ALA A 76 -29.12 -11.43 -7.70
N LYS A 77 -29.60 -12.67 -7.94
CA LYS A 77 -29.13 -13.87 -7.24
C LYS A 77 -27.66 -14.18 -7.58
N GLU A 78 -27.28 -14.13 -8.85
CA GLU A 78 -25.90 -14.36 -9.29
C GLU A 78 -24.91 -13.30 -8.78
N THR A 79 -25.35 -12.03 -8.75
CA THR A 79 -24.54 -10.91 -8.23
C THR A 79 -24.23 -11.11 -6.75
N LYS A 80 -25.22 -11.53 -5.95
CA LYS A 80 -25.02 -11.85 -4.53
C LYS A 80 -23.97 -12.95 -4.33
N GLU A 81 -24.01 -14.01 -5.13
CA GLU A 81 -23.01 -15.09 -5.06
C GLU A 81 -21.62 -14.61 -5.45
N THR A 82 -21.53 -13.78 -6.49
CA THR A 82 -20.27 -13.17 -6.95
C THR A 82 -19.63 -12.30 -5.87
N ILE A 83 -20.43 -11.43 -5.22
CA ILE A 83 -19.97 -10.59 -4.11
C ILE A 83 -19.45 -11.46 -2.95
N ALA A 84 -20.15 -12.54 -2.60
CA ALA A 84 -19.72 -13.46 -1.55
C ALA A 84 -18.36 -14.12 -1.87
N LYS A 85 -18.13 -14.53 -3.14
CA LYS A 85 -16.84 -15.08 -3.59
C LYS A 85 -15.72 -14.04 -3.52
N ILE A 86 -15.97 -12.81 -3.94
CA ILE A 86 -15.02 -11.69 -3.83
C ILE A 86 -14.66 -11.43 -2.37
N ASN A 87 -15.65 -11.36 -1.48
CA ASN A 87 -15.42 -11.11 -0.07
C ASN A 87 -14.64 -12.25 0.60
N LYS A 88 -14.91 -13.50 0.23
CA LYS A 88 -14.13 -14.65 0.71
C LYS A 88 -12.67 -14.58 0.26
N ALA A 89 -12.42 -14.23 -1.00
CA ALA A 89 -11.06 -14.05 -1.51
C ALA A 89 -10.32 -12.91 -0.81
N LYS A 90 -11.00 -11.77 -0.56
CA LYS A 90 -10.46 -10.66 0.22
C LYS A 90 -10.11 -11.09 1.64
N SER A 91 -11.02 -11.75 2.36
CA SER A 91 -10.77 -12.23 3.73
C SER A 91 -9.55 -13.16 3.77
N TRP A 92 -9.49 -14.13 2.86
CA TRP A 92 -8.34 -15.04 2.74
C TRP A 92 -7.02 -14.30 2.46
N PHE A 93 -7.07 -13.24 1.66
CA PHE A 93 -5.92 -12.37 1.42
C PHE A 93 -5.51 -11.64 2.71
N PHE A 94 -6.44 -10.97 3.39
CA PHE A 94 -6.19 -10.23 4.63
C PHE A 94 -5.63 -11.12 5.76
N GLU A 95 -6.17 -12.31 5.96
CA GLU A 95 -5.65 -13.29 6.93
C GLU A 95 -4.19 -13.67 6.65
N ARG A 96 -3.75 -13.56 5.39
CA ARG A 96 -2.39 -13.87 4.97
C ARG A 96 -1.45 -12.66 4.99
N ILE A 97 -1.94 -11.42 5.02
CA ILE A 97 -1.12 -10.19 5.03
C ILE A 97 -0.24 -10.12 6.29
N ASN A 98 -0.74 -10.52 7.46
CA ASN A 98 0.08 -10.59 8.69
C ASN A 98 1.33 -11.50 8.52
N LYS A 99 1.35 -12.40 7.52
CA LYS A 99 2.53 -13.21 7.18
C LYS A 99 3.49 -12.51 6.22
N ILE A 100 3.08 -11.45 5.52
CA ILE A 100 3.90 -10.60 4.62
C ILE A 100 4.73 -9.60 5.44
N ASP A 101 4.22 -9.16 6.59
CA ASP A 101 4.95 -8.24 7.48
C ASP A 101 6.26 -8.85 7.97
N LYS A 102 6.34 -10.17 8.15
CA LYS A 102 7.58 -10.82 8.61
C LYS A 102 8.69 -10.83 7.54
N PRO A 103 8.44 -11.24 6.28
CA PRO A 103 9.37 -11.02 5.16
C PRO A 103 9.72 -9.55 4.96
N LEU A 104 8.74 -8.64 5.00
CA LEU A 104 8.99 -7.21 4.82
C LEU A 104 9.85 -6.63 5.94
N ALA A 105 9.55 -6.96 7.20
CA ALA A 105 10.37 -6.58 8.34
C ALA A 105 11.78 -7.15 8.26
N ARG A 106 11.94 -8.40 7.76
CA ARG A 106 13.26 -8.99 7.49
C ARG A 106 14.02 -8.23 6.39
N LEU A 107 13.34 -7.84 5.31
CA LEU A 107 13.94 -7.04 4.24
C LEU A 107 14.38 -5.66 4.75
N ILE A 108 13.52 -4.97 5.50
CA ILE A 108 13.83 -3.67 6.11
C ILE A 108 15.00 -3.81 7.09
N LYS A 109 15.00 -4.84 7.95
CA LYS A 109 16.10 -5.11 8.88
C LYS A 109 17.41 -5.38 8.14
N LYS A 110 17.40 -6.25 7.12
CA LYS A 110 18.59 -6.56 6.31
C LYS A 110 19.11 -5.32 5.58
N GLN A 111 18.23 -4.42 5.13
CA GLN A 111 18.62 -3.16 4.51
C GLN A 111 19.25 -2.19 5.52
N ARG A 112 18.69 -2.09 6.74
CA ARG A 112 19.26 -1.28 7.82
C ARG A 112 20.64 -1.79 8.25
N GLU A 113 20.78 -3.10 8.43
CA GLU A 113 22.05 -3.74 8.80
C GLU A 113 23.15 -3.50 7.76
N LYS A 114 22.81 -3.49 6.46
CA LYS A 114 23.76 -3.16 5.38
C LYS A 114 24.20 -1.70 5.39
N ASN A 115 23.31 -0.79 5.71
CA ASN A 115 23.57 0.66 5.67
C ASN A 115 24.18 1.19 6.98
N GLN A 116 24.10 0.41 8.07
CA GLN A 116 24.60 0.82 9.38
C GLN A 116 26.13 0.66 9.45
N ILE A 117 26.82 1.74 9.81
CA ILE A 117 28.24 1.71 10.12
C ILE A 117 28.40 1.11 11.52
N ASN A 118 28.78 -0.17 11.59
CA ASN A 118 28.94 -0.90 12.86
C ASN A 118 30.37 -0.85 13.42
N LYS A 119 31.35 -0.44 12.59
CA LYS A 119 32.77 -0.32 12.96
C LYS A 119 33.41 0.81 12.16
N ILE A 120 34.26 1.59 12.81
CA ILE A 120 35.08 2.61 12.16
C ILE A 120 36.50 2.56 12.76
N ARG A 121 37.49 2.96 11.97
CA ARG A 121 38.87 3.12 12.42
C ARG A 121 39.09 4.56 12.85
N ASN A 122 39.67 4.77 14.03
CA ASN A 122 40.05 6.11 14.50
C ASN A 122 41.38 6.58 13.88
N GLU A 123 41.75 7.84 14.14
CA GLU A 123 43.01 8.44 13.66
C GLU A 123 44.25 7.68 14.18
N ASN A 124 44.16 7.06 15.35
CA ASN A 124 45.23 6.24 15.96
C ASN A 124 45.34 4.83 15.36
N GLY A 125 44.48 4.46 14.42
CA GLY A 125 44.47 3.16 13.75
C GLY A 125 43.68 2.05 14.47
N GLU A 126 43.07 2.34 15.61
CA GLU A 126 42.26 1.41 16.39
C GLU A 126 40.83 1.31 15.82
N ILE A 127 40.24 0.12 15.88
CA ILE A 127 38.88 -0.12 15.39
C ILE A 127 37.92 -0.09 16.57
N THR A 128 36.97 0.83 16.54
CA THR A 128 35.89 0.90 17.53
C THR A 128 34.58 0.36 16.97
N THR A 129 33.79 -0.28 17.84
CA THR A 129 32.41 -0.73 17.61
C THR A 129 31.39 0.09 18.41
N ASP A 130 31.86 0.98 19.28
CA ASP A 130 30.99 1.73 20.18
C ASP A 130 30.27 2.85 19.42
N ASN A 131 28.95 2.93 19.57
CA ASN A 131 28.13 3.80 18.73
C ASN A 131 28.36 5.28 19.01
N THR A 132 28.58 5.65 20.28
CA THR A 132 28.90 7.03 20.69
C THR A 132 30.27 7.45 20.14
N GLU A 133 31.23 6.54 20.16
CA GLU A 133 32.57 6.78 19.63
C GLU A 133 32.58 6.86 18.10
N ILE A 134 31.84 5.99 17.40
CA ILE A 134 31.64 6.08 15.95
C ILE A 134 31.04 7.44 15.57
N GLN A 135 30.00 7.88 16.30
CA GLN A 135 29.37 9.18 16.07
C GLN A 135 30.35 10.34 16.32
N ARG A 136 31.15 10.26 17.39
CA ARG A 136 32.20 11.25 17.69
C ARG A 136 33.22 11.34 16.55
N ILE A 137 33.76 10.21 16.10
CA ILE A 137 34.77 10.17 15.02
C ILE A 137 34.21 10.77 13.72
N ILE A 138 32.98 10.39 13.34
CA ILE A 138 32.34 10.93 12.12
C ILE A 138 32.13 12.45 12.25
N ARG A 139 31.63 12.91 13.39
CA ARG A 139 31.40 14.33 13.64
C ARG A 139 32.71 15.11 13.59
N ASP A 140 33.72 14.65 14.31
CA ASP A 140 35.00 15.34 14.44
C ASP A 140 35.72 15.38 13.07
N TYR A 141 35.64 14.32 12.26
CA TYR A 141 36.14 14.30 10.88
C TYR A 141 35.51 15.39 10.00
N TYR A 142 34.17 15.44 9.95
CA TYR A 142 33.48 16.46 9.14
C TYR A 142 33.67 17.87 9.73
N GLN A 143 33.77 17.98 11.05
CA GLN A 143 34.09 19.25 11.69
C GLN A 143 35.45 19.75 11.24
N GLN A 144 36.50 18.92 11.22
CA GLN A 144 37.81 19.29 10.67
C GLN A 144 37.75 19.61 9.18
N LEU A 145 37.05 18.77 8.39
CA LEU A 145 36.90 18.94 6.94
C LEU A 145 36.34 20.32 6.58
N TYR A 146 35.37 20.81 7.36
CA TYR A 146 34.75 22.11 7.16
C TYR A 146 35.32 23.23 8.05
N ALA A 147 36.17 22.91 9.04
CA ALA A 147 36.87 23.89 9.86
C ALA A 147 38.01 24.57 9.09
N ASN A 148 38.53 23.92 8.05
CA ASN A 148 39.43 24.54 7.07
C ASN A 148 38.67 25.61 6.27
N LYS A 149 38.51 26.78 6.88
CA LYS A 149 38.17 28.01 6.18
C LYS A 149 39.45 28.62 5.62
N MET A 150 39.64 28.45 4.31
CA MET A 150 40.15 29.49 3.41
C MET A 150 41.41 30.23 3.88
N ASP A 151 42.58 29.57 3.85
CA ASP A 151 43.85 30.28 4.08
C ASP A 151 44.29 31.15 2.89
N ASN A 152 43.69 30.97 1.70
CA ASN A 152 44.22 31.57 0.47
C ASN A 152 43.10 32.13 -0.43
N VAL A 153 42.45 33.21 0.02
CA VAL A 153 41.44 33.96 -0.78
C VAL A 153 41.98 34.33 -2.16
N GLU A 154 43.27 34.67 -2.24
CA GLU A 154 43.97 35.02 -3.49
C GLU A 154 44.07 33.85 -4.48
N GLU A 155 44.17 32.61 -4.01
CA GLU A 155 44.24 31.42 -4.87
C GLU A 155 42.86 31.05 -5.42
N MET A 156 41.81 31.29 -4.62
CA MET A 156 40.42 31.18 -5.06
C MET A 156 40.09 32.24 -6.09
N ASP A 157 40.48 33.50 -5.86
CA ASP A 157 40.26 34.59 -6.84
C ASP A 157 40.99 34.29 -8.16
N LYS A 158 42.25 33.83 -8.11
CA LYS A 158 42.98 33.37 -9.30
C LYS A 158 42.32 32.18 -9.99
N PHE A 159 41.78 31.22 -9.23
CA PHE A 159 41.06 30.08 -9.79
C PHE A 159 39.75 30.51 -10.47
N LEU A 160 39.01 31.43 -9.85
CA LEU A 160 37.77 31.96 -10.40
C LEU A 160 38.04 32.84 -11.63
N GLU A 161 39.11 33.64 -11.64
CA GLU A 161 39.53 34.44 -12.80
C GLU A 161 39.97 33.59 -14.00
N LYS A 162 40.54 32.40 -13.76
CA LYS A 162 40.93 31.46 -14.83
C LYS A 162 39.73 31.03 -15.67
N TYR A 163 38.54 30.96 -15.08
CA TYR A 163 37.31 30.67 -15.79
C TYR A 163 36.60 31.99 -16.06
N ASN A 164 36.49 32.40 -17.32
CA ASN A 164 35.72 33.58 -17.71
C ASN A 164 34.22 33.33 -17.49
N PHE A 165 33.78 33.36 -16.22
CA PHE A 165 32.38 33.27 -15.89
C PHE A 165 31.65 34.46 -16.51
N PRO A 166 30.48 34.26 -17.12
CA PRO A 166 29.66 35.37 -17.58
C PRO A 166 29.37 36.26 -16.37
N LYS A 167 29.87 37.50 -16.43
CA LYS A 167 29.54 38.52 -15.43
C LYS A 167 28.15 39.02 -15.75
N LEU A 168 27.28 39.02 -14.74
CA LEU A 168 25.94 39.56 -14.87
C LEU A 168 26.03 41.07 -15.12
N ASP A 169 25.18 41.57 -16.01
CA ASP A 169 25.07 43.02 -16.22
C ASP A 169 24.37 43.69 -15.03
N GLN A 170 24.54 45.00 -14.89
CA GLN A 170 23.97 45.78 -13.80
C GLN A 170 22.44 45.63 -13.71
N GLU A 171 21.77 45.55 -14.87
CA GLU A 171 20.33 45.31 -14.95
C GLU A 171 19.93 43.91 -14.45
N GLU A 172 20.74 42.89 -14.73
CA GLU A 172 20.50 41.52 -14.26
C GLU A 172 20.70 41.42 -12.74
N ILE A 173 21.71 42.12 -12.21
CA ILE A 173 21.98 42.20 -10.77
C ILE A 173 20.83 42.90 -10.03
N GLU A 174 20.35 44.02 -10.56
CA GLU A 174 19.20 44.73 -9.99
C GLU A 174 17.93 43.88 -10.06
N ASN A 175 17.72 43.16 -11.16
CA ASN A 175 16.59 42.25 -11.32
C ASN A 175 16.64 41.06 -10.36
N LEU A 176 17.83 40.53 -10.02
CA LEU A 176 17.98 39.44 -9.07
C LEU A 176 17.87 39.88 -7.61
N ASN A 177 18.26 41.13 -7.31
CA ASN A 177 18.19 41.70 -5.96
C ASN A 177 16.82 42.34 -5.63
N ARG A 178 15.94 42.53 -6.63
CA ARG A 178 14.60 43.06 -6.39
C ARG A 178 13.77 42.07 -5.56
N PRO A 179 12.86 42.54 -4.70
CA PRO A 179 11.95 41.67 -3.98
C PRO A 179 11.03 40.90 -4.95
N ILE A 180 10.85 39.61 -4.70
CA ILE A 180 9.99 38.74 -5.51
C ILE A 180 8.54 39.26 -5.44
N THR A 181 7.91 39.43 -6.60
CA THR A 181 6.53 39.93 -6.69
C THR A 181 5.51 38.80 -6.75
N SER A 182 4.29 39.03 -6.27
CA SER A 182 3.21 38.03 -6.32
C SER A 182 2.85 37.63 -7.76
N THR A 183 2.95 38.56 -8.70
CA THR A 183 2.72 38.32 -10.13
C THR A 183 3.71 37.32 -10.72
N GLU A 184 4.97 37.40 -10.30
CA GLU A 184 6.03 36.48 -10.72
C GLU A 184 5.74 35.06 -10.22
N ILE A 185 5.31 34.93 -8.95
CA ILE A 185 4.88 33.65 -8.37
C ILE A 185 3.70 33.05 -9.14
N GLU A 186 2.67 33.85 -9.44
CA GLU A 186 1.50 33.38 -10.21
C GLU A 186 1.87 32.91 -11.62
N THR A 187 2.77 33.62 -12.31
CA THR A 187 3.22 33.21 -13.66
C THR A 187 4.00 31.91 -13.62
N VAL A 188 4.87 31.70 -12.64
CA VAL A 188 5.61 30.44 -12.47
C VAL A 188 4.64 29.29 -12.18
N ILE A 189 3.67 29.48 -11.28
CA ILE A 189 2.67 28.45 -10.97
C ILE A 189 1.86 28.04 -12.20
N LYS A 190 1.45 29.00 -13.03
CA LYS A 190 0.71 28.73 -14.28
C LYS A 190 1.56 27.99 -15.32
N ASN A 191 2.87 28.23 -15.33
CA ASN A 191 3.80 27.62 -16.28
C ASN A 191 4.41 26.30 -15.79
N LEU A 192 4.10 25.85 -14.58
CA LEU A 192 4.55 24.54 -14.08
C LEU A 192 3.86 23.41 -14.87
N PRO A 193 4.61 22.37 -15.26
CA PRO A 193 4.03 21.22 -15.95
C PRO A 193 3.01 20.51 -15.05
N ALA A 194 1.80 20.31 -15.57
CA ALA A 194 0.76 19.56 -14.89
C ALA A 194 1.26 18.15 -14.49
N ASN A 195 0.92 17.70 -13.28
CA ASN A 195 1.30 16.42 -12.68
C ASN A 195 2.77 16.26 -12.24
N LYS A 196 3.53 17.34 -12.06
CA LYS A 196 4.80 17.29 -11.32
C LYS A 196 4.69 18.07 -10.01
N SER A 197 4.94 17.40 -8.89
CA SER A 197 5.09 18.05 -7.59
C SER A 197 6.49 18.70 -7.52
N PRO A 198 6.64 19.94 -7.02
CA PRO A 198 7.95 20.59 -6.85
C PRO A 198 8.88 19.85 -5.89
N ALA A 199 8.32 19.04 -4.99
CA ALA A 199 9.04 18.32 -3.95
C ALA A 199 9.44 16.92 -4.41
N ASN A 200 10.46 16.78 -5.26
CA ASN A 200 11.06 15.46 -5.52
C ASN A 200 12.59 15.44 -5.54
N THR A 201 13.22 16.48 -5.01
CA THR A 201 14.66 16.48 -4.70
C THR A 201 14.80 16.72 -3.19
N TYR A 202 15.28 15.67 -2.51
CA TYR A 202 15.52 15.48 -1.07
C TYR A 202 14.34 14.93 -0.24
N PRO A 203 14.53 13.81 0.47
CA PRO A 203 13.58 13.37 1.49
C PRO A 203 13.60 14.38 2.65
N ALA A 204 12.41 14.81 3.08
CA ALA A 204 12.23 15.64 4.25
C ALA A 204 12.96 15.01 5.45
N GLN A 205 14.05 15.65 5.89
CA GLN A 205 14.57 15.44 7.24
C GLN A 205 13.60 16.16 8.16
N THR A 206 12.77 15.40 8.87
CA THR A 206 12.03 15.89 10.03
C THR A 206 13.06 16.31 11.07
N LEU A 207 13.24 17.61 11.26
CA LEU A 207 13.90 18.13 12.45
C LEU A 207 13.01 17.80 13.66
N PRO A 208 13.57 17.29 14.77
CA PRO A 208 12.81 17.17 16.00
C PRO A 208 12.49 18.58 16.54
N GLU A 209 11.23 18.78 16.91
CA GLU A 209 10.77 19.95 17.67
C GLU A 209 11.44 19.94 19.05
N ASN A 210 11.94 21.11 19.46
CA ASN A 210 12.28 21.41 20.86
C ASN A 210 11.03 21.86 21.61
#